data_AF-A0A7S3XIF8-F1
#
_entry.id   AF-A0A7S3XIF8-F1
#
_cell.length_a   1.000
_cell.length_b   1.000
_cell.length_c   1.000
_cell.angle_alpha   90.00
_cell.angle_beta   90.00
_cell.angle_gamma   90.00
#
_symmetry.space_group_name_H-M   'P 1'
#
loop_
_entity.id
_entity.type
_entity.pdbx_description
1 polymer ?
#
loop_
_entity_poly.entity_id
_entity_poly.type
_entity_poly.pdbx_seq_one_letter_code
_entity_poly.pdbx_strand_id
1 'polypeptide(L)'
;RALADDDDLDDDQEEHTVGEGTTALHFLAPVEVLPQTARTEWLQKQKEERRRRRIEEREERRKQKEADEAKERRRKAQQKEIRQQKERERELQDRRRREEEEQREKMEGGLGQIIAQLQKNESERDISFVGIDLGSVQVRLLAKALENNTTCESIDLSRKGLNDEDGVALAEMLKVNRNLRKLELEGNNLSIKSAKALAEALMSNATLRMLDLESNNITSAGNDQTGVVAFADALKQNHALRCLNLVRNHVTHQGGDPLVQAMAHNTECILLDLSGNELHPKQLRDIDVVIQENRKNLSKLRRAERRERFAMFTEQYRCRQYDMQVEAKRIELDALEERRLHRQRERWTS
;
A
#
# COMPACT_ATOMS: atom_id res chain seq x y z
N ARG A 1 -2.24 55.95 16.98
CA ARG A 1 -2.05 56.29 15.55
C ARG A 1 -3.19 55.62 14.81
N ALA A 2 -4.11 56.26 14.13
CA ALA A 2 -4.52 57.65 13.98
C ALA A 2 -5.67 57.54 12.96
N LEU A 3 -6.80 58.21 13.20
CA LEU A 3 -7.73 58.74 12.18
C LEU A 3 -8.49 57.67 11.35
N ALA A 4 -9.77 57.79 11.02
CA ALA A 4 -10.74 58.87 11.12
C ALA A 4 -12.13 58.24 11.01
N ASP A 5 -13.08 58.86 11.70
CA ASP A 5 -14.39 59.29 11.20
C ASP A 5 -15.14 58.31 10.26
N ASP A 6 -16.24 57.77 10.78
CA ASP A 6 -17.53 57.85 10.11
C ASP A 6 -18.61 57.70 11.20
N ASP A 7 -18.92 58.85 11.80
CA ASP A 7 -20.25 59.11 12.35
C ASP A 7 -21.24 59.04 11.19
N ASP A 8 -22.00 57.96 11.10
CA ASP A 8 -23.32 57.98 10.48
C ASP A 8 -24.24 57.18 11.41
N LEU A 9 -24.87 57.93 12.31
CA LEU A 9 -26.04 57.56 13.08
C LEU A 9 -27.17 57.21 12.11
N ASP A 10 -27.30 55.93 11.75
CA ASP A 10 -28.54 55.39 11.17
C ASP A 10 -29.50 55.09 12.34
N ASP A 11 -30.22 56.14 12.74
CA ASP A 11 -31.60 56.03 13.22
C ASP A 11 -32.43 55.44 12.08
N ASP A 12 -32.89 54.19 12.23
CA ASP A 12 -34.08 53.63 11.59
C ASP A 12 -34.32 52.21 12.15
N GLN A 13 -34.56 52.12 13.46
CA GLN A 13 -35.32 51.01 14.04
C GLN A 13 -36.77 51.47 14.19
N GLU A 14 -37.56 51.38 13.10
CA GLU A 14 -39.01 51.25 13.22
C GLU A 14 -39.35 49.86 13.77
N GLU A 15 -39.16 49.66 15.08
CA GLU A 15 -39.91 48.66 15.81
C GLU A 15 -41.33 49.20 16.00
N HIS A 16 -42.28 48.64 15.23
CA HIS A 16 -43.70 48.75 15.51
C HIS A 16 -44.00 48.19 16.91
N THR A 17 -43.99 49.06 17.91
CA THR A 17 -44.74 48.88 19.15
C THR A 17 -45.85 49.92 19.20
N VAL A 18 -47.07 49.41 19.23
CA VAL A 18 -48.31 50.17 19.37
C VAL A 18 -48.32 50.83 20.75
N GLY A 19 -48.41 52.16 20.82
CA GLY A 19 -48.57 52.85 22.10
C GLY A 19 -48.49 54.37 22.02
N GLU A 20 -49.66 55.01 22.00
CA GLU A 20 -49.96 56.29 22.66
C GLU A 20 -49.19 57.56 22.21
N GLY A 21 -49.90 58.36 21.40
CA GLY A 21 -50.10 59.79 21.64
C GLY A 21 -48.89 60.65 21.98
N THR A 22 -48.20 61.16 20.96
CA THR A 22 -47.52 62.46 21.04
C THR A 22 -47.48 63.11 19.66
N THR A 23 -47.99 64.33 19.59
CA THR A 23 -47.85 65.26 18.45
C THR A 23 -46.38 65.63 18.27
N ALA A 24 -45.60 64.77 17.62
CA ALA A 24 -44.29 65.14 17.09
C ALA A 24 -44.53 65.72 15.68
N LEU A 25 -44.34 67.03 15.54
CA LEU A 25 -44.21 67.69 14.23
C LEU A 25 -43.05 67.00 13.50
N HIS A 26 -43.35 66.03 12.64
CA HIS A 26 -42.39 65.49 11.68
C HIS A 26 -41.95 66.65 10.79
N PHE A 27 -40.77 67.18 11.08
CA PHE A 27 -40.03 68.06 10.18
C PHE A 27 -39.60 67.21 8.98
N LEU A 28 -40.51 67.05 8.02
CA LEU A 28 -40.17 66.56 6.70
C LEU A 28 -39.11 67.53 6.16
N ALA A 29 -37.89 67.02 5.97
CA ALA A 29 -36.82 67.79 5.34
C ALA A 29 -37.38 68.48 4.10
N PRO A 30 -37.10 69.79 3.91
CA PRO A 30 -37.71 70.55 2.82
C PRO A 30 -37.43 69.85 1.51
N VAL A 31 -38.48 69.25 0.94
CA VAL A 31 -38.40 68.61 -0.37
C VAL A 31 -38.15 69.75 -1.35
N GLU A 32 -36.91 69.89 -1.82
CA GLU A 32 -36.57 70.78 -2.92
C GLU A 32 -37.39 70.36 -4.15
N VAL A 33 -38.59 70.92 -4.30
CA VAL A 33 -39.40 70.75 -5.50
C VAL A 33 -38.78 71.64 -6.57
N LEU A 34 -37.76 71.11 -7.24
CA LEU A 34 -37.15 71.73 -8.40
C LEU A 34 -38.24 71.98 -9.47
N PRO A 35 -38.28 73.16 -10.12
CA PRO A 35 -39.28 73.45 -11.15
C PRO A 35 -39.15 72.45 -12.30
N GLN A 36 -40.28 71.88 -12.78
CA GLN A 36 -40.35 70.86 -13.85
C GLN A 36 -39.87 71.44 -15.19
N THR A 37 -38.56 71.40 -15.40
CA THR A 37 -37.90 71.76 -16.64
C THR A 37 -37.11 70.56 -17.11
N ALA A 38 -36.89 70.40 -18.42
CA ALA A 38 -36.19 69.24 -18.96
C ALA A 38 -34.81 68.99 -18.29
N ARG A 39 -34.18 70.04 -17.75
CA ARG A 39 -32.91 69.97 -17.01
C ARG A 39 -33.05 69.37 -15.60
N THR A 40 -34.13 69.63 -14.87
CA THR A 40 -34.34 69.15 -13.49
C THR A 40 -34.87 67.72 -13.46
N GLU A 41 -35.71 67.34 -14.41
CA GLU A 41 -36.13 65.95 -14.64
C GLU A 41 -34.94 65.05 -15.02
N TRP A 42 -34.05 65.55 -15.88
CA TRP A 42 -32.80 64.87 -16.22
C TRP A 42 -31.92 64.67 -14.97
N LEU A 43 -31.80 65.68 -14.11
CA LEU A 43 -31.01 65.61 -12.88
C LEU A 43 -31.62 64.63 -11.85
N GLN A 44 -32.96 64.59 -11.73
CA GLN A 44 -33.68 63.64 -10.87
C GLN A 44 -33.52 62.21 -11.38
N LYS A 45 -33.67 61.97 -12.68
CA LYS A 45 -33.44 60.67 -13.30
C LYS A 45 -32.00 60.17 -13.08
N GLN A 46 -31.01 61.07 -13.19
CA GLN A 46 -29.61 60.76 -12.87
C GLN A 46 -29.39 60.46 -11.38
N LYS A 47 -30.06 61.19 -10.47
CA LYS A 47 -30.01 60.91 -9.01
C LYS A 47 -30.66 59.56 -8.67
N GLU A 48 -31.80 59.24 -9.27
CA GLU A 48 -32.48 57.94 -9.11
C GLU A 48 -31.66 56.78 -9.66
N GLU A 49 -31.05 56.95 -10.83
CA GLU A 49 -30.18 55.94 -11.42
C GLU A 49 -28.93 55.71 -10.55
N ARG A 50 -28.33 56.77 -10.00
CA ARG A 50 -27.24 56.66 -9.00
C ARG A 50 -27.70 55.96 -7.73
N ARG A 51 -28.92 56.23 -7.26
CA ARG A 51 -29.50 55.56 -6.07
C ARG A 51 -29.75 54.07 -6.34
N ARG A 52 -30.28 53.71 -7.51
CA ARG A 52 -30.45 52.32 -7.94
C ARG A 52 -29.12 51.58 -8.03
N ARG A 53 -28.11 52.15 -8.69
CA ARG A 53 -26.76 51.57 -8.75
C ARG A 53 -26.15 51.36 -7.36
N ARG A 54 -26.32 52.32 -6.43
CA ARG A 54 -25.86 52.16 -5.04
C ARG A 54 -26.57 51.04 -4.29
N ILE A 55 -27.87 50.82 -4.53
CA ILE A 55 -28.64 49.73 -3.92
C ILE A 55 -28.20 48.39 -4.51
N GLU A 56 -28.06 48.29 -5.84
CA GLU A 56 -27.57 47.09 -6.53
C GLU A 56 -26.15 46.71 -6.06
N GLU A 57 -25.22 47.67 -6.00
CA GLU A 57 -23.87 47.44 -5.46
C GLU A 57 -23.88 47.00 -3.98
N ARG A 58 -24.77 47.56 -3.16
CA ARG A 58 -24.94 47.13 -1.76
C ARG A 58 -25.49 45.71 -1.67
N GLU A 59 -26.47 45.35 -2.51
CA GLU A 59 -27.01 43.99 -2.56
C GLU A 59 -25.98 42.97 -3.07
N GLU A 60 -25.20 43.31 -4.10
CA GLU A 60 -24.10 42.48 -4.59
C GLU A 60 -23.04 42.27 -3.51
N ARG A 61 -22.65 43.34 -2.80
CA ARG A 61 -21.72 43.22 -1.65
C ARG A 61 -22.30 42.36 -0.53
N ARG A 62 -23.60 42.43 -0.25
CA ARG A 62 -24.27 41.57 0.75
C ARG A 62 -24.26 40.11 0.30
N LYS A 63 -24.66 39.82 -0.94
CA LYS A 63 -24.62 38.47 -1.52
C LYS A 63 -23.20 37.90 -1.54
N GLN A 64 -22.20 38.73 -1.84
CA GLN A 64 -20.81 38.33 -1.82
C GLN A 64 -20.33 37.98 -0.40
N LYS A 65 -20.66 38.82 0.60
CA LYS A 65 -20.36 38.54 2.02
C LYS A 65 -21.04 37.25 2.50
N GLU A 66 -22.33 37.08 2.22
CA GLU A 66 -23.07 35.86 2.55
C GLU A 66 -22.47 34.62 1.88
N ALA A 67 -22.06 34.73 0.61
CA ALA A 67 -21.40 33.65 -0.11
C ALA A 67 -20.04 33.30 0.49
N ASP A 68 -19.25 34.30 0.89
CA ASP A 68 -17.93 34.08 1.49
C ASP A 68 -18.04 33.53 2.92
N GLU A 69 -19.01 33.99 3.72
CA GLU A 69 -19.35 33.38 5.01
C GLU A 69 -19.85 31.94 4.85
N ALA A 70 -20.70 31.66 3.85
CA ALA A 70 -21.17 30.31 3.57
C ALA A 70 -20.02 29.38 3.15
N LYS A 71 -19.06 29.87 2.34
CA LYS A 71 -17.83 29.14 2.01
C LYS A 71 -16.99 28.88 3.25
N GLU A 72 -16.83 29.86 4.14
CA GLU A 72 -16.07 29.69 5.37
C GLU A 72 -16.72 28.68 6.32
N ARG A 73 -18.05 28.72 6.47
CA ARG A 73 -18.81 27.72 7.23
C ARG A 73 -18.63 26.31 6.65
N ARG A 74 -18.67 26.17 5.32
CA ARG A 74 -18.39 24.88 4.65
C ARG A 74 -16.96 24.40 4.90
N ARG A 75 -15.96 25.28 4.82
CA ARG A 75 -14.55 24.93 5.13
C ARG A 75 -14.38 24.51 6.59
N LYS A 76 -14.98 25.23 7.52
CA LYS A 76 -14.97 24.89 8.96
C LYS A 76 -15.67 23.55 9.23
N ALA A 77 -16.80 23.28 8.58
CA ALA A 77 -17.51 22.01 8.67
C ALA A 77 -16.66 20.84 8.13
N GLN A 78 -16.08 20.98 6.93
CA GLN A 78 -15.18 19.98 6.34
C GLN A 78 -13.95 19.75 7.23
N GLN A 79 -13.34 20.80 7.79
CA GLN A 79 -12.21 20.65 8.72
C GLN A 79 -12.62 19.94 10.00
N LYS A 80 -13.82 20.21 10.53
CA LYS A 80 -14.35 19.53 11.72
C LYS A 80 -14.60 18.06 11.44
N GLU A 81 -15.17 17.71 10.28
CA GLU A 81 -15.37 16.32 9.84
C GLU A 81 -14.04 15.59 9.70
N ILE A 82 -13.05 16.17 9.00
CA ILE A 82 -11.71 15.60 8.88
C ILE A 82 -11.06 15.41 10.26
N ARG A 83 -11.22 16.38 11.17
CA ARG A 83 -10.68 16.28 12.53
C ARG A 83 -11.35 15.15 13.32
N GLN A 84 -12.68 15.05 13.25
CA GLN A 84 -13.44 13.96 13.90
C GLN A 84 -13.07 12.60 13.31
N GLN A 85 -12.89 12.50 12.00
CA GLN A 85 -12.47 11.27 11.34
C GLN A 85 -11.07 10.85 11.79
N LYS A 86 -10.11 11.78 11.82
CA LYS A 86 -8.76 11.53 12.34
C LYS A 86 -8.74 11.14 13.82
N GLU A 87 -9.61 11.74 14.64
CA GLU A 87 -9.73 11.41 16.05
C GLU A 87 -10.29 9.99 16.25
N ARG A 88 -11.35 9.64 15.53
CA ARG A 88 -11.90 8.27 15.51
C ARG A 88 -10.88 7.24 15.03
N GLU A 89 -10.11 7.56 14.00
CA GLU A 89 -9.02 6.70 13.51
C GLU A 89 -7.94 6.49 14.57
N ARG A 90 -7.55 7.56 15.29
CA ARG A 90 -6.58 7.48 16.40
C ARG A 90 -7.13 6.65 17.57
N GLU A 91 -8.36 6.88 17.98
CA GLU A 91 -9.01 6.10 19.05
C GLU A 91 -9.11 4.62 18.68
N LEU A 92 -9.45 4.32 17.41
CA LEU A 92 -9.50 2.95 16.90
C LEU A 92 -8.09 2.32 16.90
N GLN A 93 -7.06 3.07 16.49
CA GLN A 93 -5.67 2.62 16.53
C GLN A 93 -5.18 2.37 17.96
N ASP A 94 -5.47 3.29 18.89
CA ASP A 94 -5.10 3.15 20.29
C ASP A 94 -5.83 1.97 20.95
N ARG A 95 -7.12 1.77 20.64
CA ARG A 95 -7.86 0.59 21.09
C ARG A 95 -7.25 -0.70 20.55
N ARG A 96 -6.95 -0.74 19.24
CA ARG A 96 -6.27 -1.87 18.59
C ARG A 96 -4.92 -2.16 19.21
N ARG A 97 -4.16 -1.12 19.58
CA ARG A 97 -2.85 -1.26 20.24
C ARG A 97 -2.98 -1.82 21.65
N ARG A 98 -3.96 -1.35 22.44
CA ARG A 98 -4.25 -1.91 23.77
C ARG A 98 -4.69 -3.36 23.70
N GLU A 99 -5.57 -3.70 22.75
CA GLU A 99 -5.99 -5.08 22.50
C GLU A 99 -4.81 -5.98 22.12
N GLU A 100 -3.90 -5.49 21.26
CA GLU A 100 -2.67 -6.18 20.89
C GLU A 100 -1.71 -6.36 22.08
N GLU A 101 -1.52 -5.34 22.92
CA GLU A 101 -0.67 -5.39 24.11
C GLU A 101 -1.25 -6.35 25.16
N GLU A 102 -2.55 -6.28 25.44
CA GLU A 102 -3.24 -7.22 26.34
C GLU A 102 -3.17 -8.66 25.85
N GLN A 103 -3.35 -8.88 24.54
CA GLN A 103 -3.21 -10.22 23.98
C GLN A 103 -1.76 -10.69 23.97
N ARG A 104 -0.79 -9.80 23.79
CA ARG A 104 0.63 -10.13 23.91
C ARG A 104 0.99 -10.55 25.33
N GLU A 105 0.40 -9.92 26.34
CA GLU A 105 0.56 -10.30 27.75
C GLU A 105 -0.16 -11.62 28.09
N LYS A 106 -1.33 -11.88 27.48
CA LYS A 106 -2.10 -13.13 27.63
C LYS A 106 -1.57 -14.29 26.78
N MET A 107 -0.69 -14.02 25.81
CA MET A 107 -0.09 -15.05 24.96
C MET A 107 0.96 -15.84 25.76
N GLU A 108 0.50 -16.85 26.48
CA GLU A 108 1.35 -17.86 27.09
C GLU A 108 1.53 -19.06 26.12
N GLY A 109 2.76 -19.56 25.98
CA GLY A 109 3.08 -20.78 25.22
C GLY A 109 3.93 -20.58 23.96
N GLY A 110 3.87 -21.55 23.04
CA GLY A 110 4.75 -21.65 21.87
C GLY A 110 4.60 -20.53 20.84
N LEU A 111 3.39 -19.98 20.66
CA LEU A 111 3.17 -18.86 19.73
C LEU A 111 3.92 -17.58 20.13
N GLY A 112 3.91 -17.24 21.42
CA GLY A 112 4.63 -16.07 21.94
C GLY A 112 6.14 -16.20 21.72
N GLN A 113 6.68 -17.41 21.86
CA GLN A 113 8.09 -17.70 21.58
C GLN A 113 8.40 -17.56 20.08
N ILE A 114 7.55 -18.09 19.20
CA ILE A 114 7.72 -17.97 17.73
C ILE A 114 7.71 -16.49 17.32
N ILE A 115 6.75 -15.71 17.81
CA ILE A 115 6.67 -14.26 17.52
C ILE A 115 7.91 -13.53 18.05
N ALA A 116 8.39 -13.86 19.25
CA ALA A 116 9.60 -13.26 19.79
C ALA A 116 10.86 -13.65 18.98
N GLN A 117 10.96 -14.89 18.51
CA GLN A 117 12.05 -15.35 17.65
C GLN A 117 12.01 -14.68 16.28
N LEU A 118 10.81 -14.51 15.69
CA LEU A 118 10.59 -13.76 14.46
C LEU A 118 11.07 -12.31 14.60
N GLN A 119 10.74 -11.64 15.72
CA GLN A 119 11.21 -10.28 15.99
C GLN A 119 12.72 -10.18 16.16
N LYS A 120 13.36 -11.22 16.71
CA LYS A 120 14.82 -11.29 16.89
C LYS A 120 15.58 -11.77 15.65
N ASN A 121 14.88 -12.13 14.57
CA ASN A 121 15.47 -12.77 13.38
C ASN A 121 16.16 -14.10 13.68
N GLU A 122 15.79 -14.81 14.75
CA GLU A 122 16.35 -16.12 15.11
C GLU A 122 15.43 -17.28 14.72
N SER A 123 14.40 -16.99 13.92
CA SER A 123 13.41 -17.96 13.47
C SER A 123 13.95 -18.94 12.43
N GLU A 124 13.34 -20.12 12.38
CA GLU A 124 13.51 -21.07 11.29
C GLU A 124 13.04 -20.48 9.95
N ARG A 125 13.59 -21.01 8.85
CA ARG A 125 13.24 -20.56 7.49
C ARG A 125 11.81 -20.89 7.13
N ASP A 126 11.34 -22.06 7.53
CA ASP A 126 10.02 -22.58 7.21
C ASP A 126 9.21 -22.72 8.50
N ILE A 127 8.15 -21.92 8.64
CA ILE A 127 7.31 -21.90 9.84
C ILE A 127 5.92 -22.39 9.47
N SER A 128 5.49 -23.47 10.10
CA SER A 128 4.14 -24.01 9.94
C SER A 128 3.34 -23.85 11.22
N PHE A 129 2.11 -23.35 11.12
CA PHE A 129 1.22 -23.19 12.27
C PHE A 129 0.20 -24.33 12.39
N VAL A 130 0.46 -25.51 11.82
CA VAL A 130 -0.47 -26.66 11.82
C VAL A 130 -0.89 -27.02 13.26
N GLY A 131 -2.20 -27.15 13.49
CA GLY A 131 -2.75 -27.48 14.80
C GLY A 131 -2.82 -26.33 15.82
N ILE A 132 -2.34 -25.14 15.48
CA ILE A 132 -2.47 -23.95 16.32
C ILE A 132 -3.66 -23.10 15.86
N ASP A 133 -4.59 -22.79 16.76
CA ASP A 133 -5.67 -21.85 16.45
C ASP A 133 -5.12 -20.42 16.48
N LEU A 134 -5.35 -19.67 15.41
CA LEU A 134 -4.85 -18.31 15.23
C LEU A 134 -6.03 -17.35 15.18
N GLY A 135 -6.24 -16.61 16.26
CA GLY A 135 -7.20 -15.50 16.27
C GLY A 135 -6.70 -14.31 15.44
N SER A 136 -7.61 -13.47 14.97
CA SER A 136 -7.28 -12.30 14.13
C SER A 136 -6.18 -11.39 14.71
N VAL A 137 -6.21 -11.16 16.03
CA VAL A 137 -5.18 -10.35 16.70
C VAL A 137 -3.80 -11.02 16.68
N GLN A 138 -3.74 -12.35 16.81
CA GLN A 138 -2.49 -13.09 16.73
C GLN A 138 -1.89 -13.03 15.33
N VAL A 139 -2.73 -13.07 14.29
CA VAL A 139 -2.29 -12.93 12.89
C VAL A 139 -1.75 -11.53 12.63
N ARG A 140 -2.37 -10.50 13.19
CA ARG A 140 -1.85 -9.12 13.11
C ARG A 140 -0.51 -8.97 13.81
N LEU A 141 -0.35 -9.57 14.99
CA LEU A 141 0.94 -9.58 15.70
C LEU A 141 2.01 -10.35 14.93
N LEU A 142 1.64 -11.48 14.31
CA LEU A 142 2.51 -12.24 13.43
C LEU A 142 2.93 -11.42 12.21
N ALA A 143 1.98 -10.76 11.53
CA ALA A 143 2.26 -9.88 10.40
C ALA A 143 3.25 -8.77 10.77
N LYS A 144 3.05 -8.10 11.92
CA LYS A 144 4.00 -7.09 12.44
C LYS A 144 5.38 -7.66 12.74
N ALA A 145 5.46 -8.86 13.32
CA ALA A 145 6.75 -9.50 13.58
C ALA A 145 7.48 -9.87 12.28
N LEU A 146 6.73 -10.18 11.22
CA LEU A 146 7.27 -10.56 9.93
C LEU A 146 7.71 -9.37 9.07
N GLU A 147 7.17 -8.17 9.25
CA GLU A 147 7.54 -6.99 8.46
C GLU A 147 9.05 -6.77 8.36
N ASN A 148 9.75 -6.91 9.49
CA ASN A 148 11.20 -6.70 9.59
C ASN A 148 12.01 -8.01 9.65
N ASN A 149 11.35 -9.16 9.48
CA ASN A 149 12.02 -10.44 9.60
C ASN A 149 12.87 -10.76 8.37
N THR A 150 14.12 -11.19 8.60
CA THR A 150 15.10 -11.48 7.53
C THR A 150 15.48 -12.96 7.42
N THR A 151 14.91 -13.83 8.26
CA THR A 151 15.29 -15.25 8.29
C THR A 151 14.20 -16.20 7.80
N CYS A 152 12.93 -15.86 8.01
CA CYS A 152 11.78 -16.64 7.56
C CYS A 152 11.60 -16.48 6.04
N GLU A 153 11.59 -17.61 5.33
CA GLU A 153 11.39 -17.72 3.88
C GLU A 153 10.03 -18.34 3.52
N SER A 154 9.44 -19.19 4.37
CA SER A 154 8.16 -19.85 4.12
C SER A 154 7.25 -19.81 5.34
N ILE A 155 5.97 -19.52 5.10
CA ILE A 155 4.94 -19.53 6.13
C ILE A 155 3.70 -20.28 5.66
N ASP A 156 3.24 -21.20 6.49
CA ASP A 156 1.99 -21.92 6.31
C ASP A 156 0.92 -21.49 7.33
N LEU A 157 -0.11 -20.80 6.81
CA LEU A 157 -1.29 -20.33 7.52
C LEU A 157 -2.57 -20.97 6.95
N SER A 158 -2.45 -22.18 6.44
CA SER A 158 -3.56 -22.91 5.86
C SER A 158 -4.58 -23.32 6.93
N ARG A 159 -5.87 -23.20 6.58
CA ARG A 159 -7.04 -23.63 7.37
C ARG A 159 -7.06 -23.03 8.78
N LYS A 160 -6.84 -21.72 8.87
CA LYS A 160 -6.89 -20.95 10.11
C LYS A 160 -8.13 -20.09 10.26
N GLY A 161 -9.04 -20.15 9.29
CA GLY A 161 -10.25 -19.34 9.31
C GLY A 161 -9.94 -17.83 9.25
N LEU A 162 -8.85 -17.47 8.56
CA LEU A 162 -8.46 -16.06 8.41
C LEU A 162 -9.57 -15.27 7.73
N ASN A 163 -9.87 -14.09 8.28
CA ASN A 163 -10.86 -13.17 7.75
C ASN A 163 -10.22 -12.10 6.86
N ASP A 164 -11.05 -11.25 6.26
CA ASP A 164 -10.58 -10.19 5.37
C ASP A 164 -9.56 -9.25 6.00
N GLU A 165 -9.76 -8.89 7.27
CA GLU A 165 -8.87 -8.01 8.01
C GLU A 165 -7.47 -8.62 8.19
N ASP A 166 -7.40 -9.94 8.38
CA ASP A 166 -6.16 -10.68 8.52
C ASP A 166 -5.42 -10.75 7.18
N GLY A 167 -6.15 -10.99 6.08
CA GLY A 167 -5.59 -10.95 4.73
C GLY A 167 -5.03 -9.57 4.34
N VAL A 168 -5.69 -8.48 4.79
CA VAL A 168 -5.18 -7.11 4.59
C VAL A 168 -3.90 -6.88 5.42
N ALA A 169 -3.86 -7.33 6.67
CA ALA A 169 -2.66 -7.22 7.51
C ALA A 169 -1.46 -7.99 6.90
N LEU A 170 -1.71 -9.19 6.37
CA LEU A 170 -0.68 -9.96 5.66
C LEU A 170 -0.23 -9.27 4.37
N ALA A 171 -1.14 -8.64 3.64
CA ALA A 171 -0.80 -7.86 2.45
C ALA A 171 0.05 -6.62 2.78
N GLU A 172 -0.26 -5.90 3.86
CA GLU A 172 0.56 -4.78 4.34
C GLU A 172 1.97 -5.24 4.73
N MET A 173 2.06 -6.37 5.43
CA MET A 173 3.35 -7.00 5.75
C MET A 173 4.14 -7.35 4.48
N LEU A 174 3.51 -7.92 3.46
CA LEU A 174 4.15 -8.25 2.19
C LEU A 174 4.68 -7.02 1.44
N LYS A 175 4.09 -5.83 1.60
CA LYS A 175 4.61 -4.59 0.98
C LYS A 175 5.98 -4.20 1.56
N VAL A 176 6.22 -4.53 2.82
CA VAL A 176 7.44 -4.18 3.57
C VAL A 176 8.47 -5.30 3.53
N ASN A 177 8.04 -6.54 3.77
CA ASN A 177 8.91 -7.70 3.91
C ASN A 177 9.65 -8.00 2.59
N ARG A 178 10.98 -8.18 2.68
CA ARG A 178 11.88 -8.45 1.55
C ARG A 178 12.56 -9.82 1.60
N ASN A 179 12.12 -10.73 2.46
CA ASN A 179 12.71 -12.05 2.60
C ASN A 179 11.73 -13.19 2.33
N LEU A 180 10.44 -13.02 2.64
CA LEU A 180 9.44 -14.07 2.49
C LEU A 180 9.31 -14.48 1.01
N ARG A 181 9.38 -15.80 0.78
CA ARG A 181 9.35 -16.43 -0.55
C ARG A 181 8.11 -17.29 -0.75
N LYS A 182 7.55 -17.87 0.30
CA LYS A 182 6.40 -18.76 0.22
C LYS A 182 5.37 -18.40 1.28
N LEU A 183 4.13 -18.21 0.85
CA LEU A 183 2.99 -17.92 1.72
C LEU A 183 1.83 -18.85 1.34
N GLU A 184 1.43 -19.72 2.25
CA GLU A 184 0.29 -20.62 2.08
C GLU A 184 -0.89 -20.12 2.91
N LEU A 185 -2.03 -19.90 2.24
CA LEU A 185 -3.28 -19.42 2.81
C LEU A 185 -4.46 -20.32 2.40
N GLU A 186 -4.21 -21.60 2.12
CA GLU A 186 -5.25 -22.55 1.70
C GLU A 186 -6.40 -22.62 2.71
N GLY A 187 -7.65 -22.65 2.24
CA GLY A 187 -8.82 -22.97 3.06
C GLY A 187 -9.12 -21.93 4.14
N ASN A 188 -8.89 -20.65 3.84
CA ASN A 188 -9.26 -19.53 4.68
C ASN A 188 -10.49 -18.80 4.12
N ASN A 189 -11.02 -17.83 4.87
CA ASN A 189 -12.23 -17.10 4.51
C ASN A 189 -11.87 -15.73 3.88
N LEU A 190 -10.88 -15.72 3.00
CA LEU A 190 -10.42 -14.50 2.31
C LEU A 190 -11.37 -14.16 1.17
N SER A 191 -11.88 -12.92 1.16
CA SER A 191 -12.76 -12.40 0.13
C SER A 191 -12.02 -11.53 -0.90
N ILE A 192 -12.79 -10.87 -1.78
CA ILE A 192 -12.31 -9.88 -2.75
C ILE A 192 -11.42 -8.81 -2.09
N LYS A 193 -11.73 -8.40 -0.85
CA LYS A 193 -10.97 -7.35 -0.17
C LYS A 193 -9.52 -7.77 0.06
N SER A 194 -9.32 -8.97 0.61
CA SER A 194 -7.97 -9.52 0.79
C SER A 194 -7.29 -9.81 -0.54
N ALA A 195 -8.03 -10.32 -1.54
CA ALA A 195 -7.49 -10.56 -2.87
C ALA A 195 -6.90 -9.29 -3.50
N LYS A 196 -7.63 -8.17 -3.44
CA LYS A 196 -7.13 -6.87 -3.93
C LYS A 196 -5.92 -6.38 -3.15
N ALA A 197 -5.95 -6.47 -1.82
CA ALA A 197 -4.82 -6.05 -0.99
C ALA A 197 -3.57 -6.89 -1.28
N LEU A 198 -3.70 -8.21 -1.40
CA LEU A 198 -2.61 -9.12 -1.75
C LEU A 198 -2.08 -8.85 -3.16
N ALA A 199 -2.96 -8.62 -4.14
CA ALA A 199 -2.56 -8.25 -5.50
C ALA A 199 -1.75 -6.96 -5.53
N GLU A 200 -2.19 -5.91 -4.82
CA GLU A 200 -1.41 -4.67 -4.68
C GLU A 200 -0.06 -4.89 -4.01
N ALA A 201 -0.01 -5.75 -2.99
CA ALA A 201 1.24 -6.10 -2.32
C ALA A 201 2.21 -6.83 -3.26
N LEU A 202 1.69 -7.73 -4.11
CA LEU A 202 2.47 -8.41 -5.12
C LEU A 202 3.05 -7.45 -6.17
N MET A 203 2.40 -6.33 -6.47
CA MET A 203 2.96 -5.36 -7.43
C MET A 203 4.27 -4.74 -6.95
N SER A 204 4.46 -4.57 -5.64
CA SER A 204 5.67 -3.98 -5.05
C SER A 204 6.63 -5.00 -4.44
N ASN A 205 6.16 -6.21 -4.15
CA ASN A 205 6.96 -7.27 -3.58
C ASN A 205 7.74 -8.03 -4.68
N ALA A 206 9.06 -8.06 -4.53
CA ALA A 206 9.98 -8.70 -5.47
C ALA A 206 10.60 -10.01 -4.94
N THR A 207 10.13 -10.51 -3.80
CA THR A 207 10.74 -11.65 -3.09
C THR A 207 9.84 -12.87 -3.04
N LEU A 208 8.52 -12.65 -2.95
CA LEU A 208 7.54 -13.73 -2.90
C LEU A 208 7.55 -14.50 -4.22
N ARG A 209 7.77 -15.81 -4.12
CA ARG A 209 7.85 -16.76 -5.23
C ARG A 209 6.63 -17.65 -5.32
N MET A 210 6.00 -17.97 -4.20
CA MET A 210 4.83 -18.84 -4.13
C MET A 210 3.75 -18.22 -3.25
N LEU A 211 2.55 -18.09 -3.79
CA LEU A 211 1.35 -17.71 -3.06
C LEU A 211 0.28 -18.77 -3.29
N ASP A 212 -0.19 -19.38 -2.19
CA ASP A 212 -1.30 -20.31 -2.21
C ASP A 212 -2.56 -19.68 -1.64
N LEU A 213 -3.62 -19.62 -2.46
CA LEU A 213 -4.94 -19.13 -2.08
C LEU A 213 -6.01 -20.19 -2.36
N GLU A 214 -5.67 -21.47 -2.46
CA GLU A 214 -6.63 -22.54 -2.73
C GLU A 214 -7.80 -22.53 -1.75
N SER A 215 -9.01 -22.80 -2.26
CA SER A 215 -10.25 -22.90 -1.47
C SER A 215 -10.53 -21.65 -0.62
N ASN A 216 -10.25 -20.47 -1.16
CA ASN A 216 -10.70 -19.18 -0.61
C ASN A 216 -11.89 -18.64 -1.42
N ASN A 217 -12.59 -17.64 -0.88
CA ASN A 217 -13.74 -17.03 -1.54
C ASN A 217 -13.36 -15.70 -2.23
N ILE A 218 -12.26 -15.70 -3.00
CA ILE A 218 -11.69 -14.46 -3.59
C ILE A 218 -12.61 -13.80 -4.62
N THR A 219 -13.63 -14.51 -5.10
CA THR A 219 -14.74 -13.95 -5.86
C THR A 219 -15.98 -14.02 -4.98
N SER A 220 -16.45 -12.86 -4.50
CA SER A 220 -17.65 -12.76 -3.65
C SER A 220 -18.84 -13.50 -4.28
N ALA A 221 -19.73 -13.98 -3.42
CA ALA A 221 -21.05 -14.45 -3.81
C ALA A 221 -21.71 -13.41 -4.73
N GLY A 222 -21.81 -13.71 -6.03
CA GLY A 222 -22.29 -12.76 -7.04
C GLY A 222 -21.43 -12.60 -8.30
N ASN A 223 -20.44 -13.46 -8.56
CA ASN A 223 -19.59 -13.45 -9.77
C ASN A 223 -18.66 -12.23 -9.90
N ASP A 224 -18.40 -11.49 -8.83
CA ASP A 224 -17.46 -10.37 -8.90
C ASP A 224 -16.02 -10.89 -9.01
N GLN A 225 -15.46 -10.79 -10.23
CA GLN A 225 -14.11 -11.23 -10.58
C GLN A 225 -13.05 -10.13 -10.34
N THR A 226 -13.40 -9.01 -9.70
CA THR A 226 -12.45 -7.90 -9.52
C THR A 226 -11.22 -8.27 -8.69
N GLY A 227 -11.31 -9.26 -7.79
CA GLY A 227 -10.16 -9.83 -7.10
C GLY A 227 -9.18 -10.54 -8.05
N VAL A 228 -9.71 -11.33 -9.00
CA VAL A 228 -8.92 -12.04 -10.01
C VAL A 228 -8.30 -11.06 -11.01
N VAL A 229 -9.05 -10.04 -11.42
CA VAL A 229 -8.53 -8.96 -12.29
C VAL A 229 -7.35 -8.26 -11.63
N ALA A 230 -7.43 -7.97 -10.32
CA ALA A 230 -6.33 -7.37 -9.59
C ALA A 230 -5.09 -8.29 -9.60
N PHE A 231 -5.25 -9.61 -9.42
CA PHE A 231 -4.14 -10.56 -9.56
C PHE A 231 -3.58 -10.59 -10.98
N ALA A 232 -4.42 -10.52 -12.01
CA ALA A 232 -3.96 -10.44 -13.39
C ALA A 232 -3.10 -9.18 -13.63
N ASP A 233 -3.51 -8.03 -13.13
CA ASP A 233 -2.74 -6.79 -13.23
C ASP A 233 -1.45 -6.84 -12.40
N ALA A 234 -1.48 -7.48 -11.23
CA ALA A 234 -0.29 -7.74 -10.43
C ALA A 234 0.70 -8.66 -11.15
N LEU A 235 0.21 -9.72 -11.82
CA LEU A 235 1.05 -10.64 -12.60
C LEU A 235 1.71 -9.96 -13.81
N LYS A 236 1.09 -8.93 -14.41
CA LYS A 236 1.73 -8.17 -15.49
C LYS A 236 2.97 -7.40 -15.01
N GLN A 237 2.94 -6.90 -13.78
CA GLN A 237 4.00 -6.06 -13.22
C GLN A 237 5.00 -6.84 -12.37
N ASN A 238 4.57 -7.93 -11.75
CA ASN A 238 5.40 -8.73 -10.86
C ASN A 238 6.21 -9.78 -11.65
N HIS A 239 7.54 -9.65 -11.57
CA HIS A 239 8.51 -10.59 -12.17
C HIS A 239 9.18 -11.53 -11.15
N ALA A 240 8.75 -11.48 -9.88
CA ALA A 240 9.24 -12.34 -8.82
C ALA A 240 8.37 -13.59 -8.63
N LEU A 241 7.04 -13.45 -8.72
CA LEU A 241 6.11 -14.53 -8.44
C LEU A 241 6.23 -15.65 -9.49
N ARG A 242 6.43 -16.88 -9.02
CA ARG A 242 6.62 -18.07 -9.86
C ARG A 242 5.44 -19.03 -9.80
N CYS A 243 4.82 -19.14 -8.63
CA CYS A 243 3.72 -20.05 -8.37
C CYS A 243 2.55 -19.26 -7.76
N LEU A 244 1.38 -19.33 -8.39
CA LEU A 244 0.13 -18.81 -7.87
C LEU A 244 -0.92 -19.93 -7.91
N ASN A 245 -1.43 -20.32 -6.75
CA ASN A 245 -2.50 -21.31 -6.64
C ASN A 245 -3.83 -20.58 -6.38
N LEU A 246 -4.77 -20.69 -7.32
CA LEU A 246 -6.13 -20.15 -7.24
C LEU A 246 -7.17 -21.28 -7.39
N VAL A 247 -6.84 -22.51 -6.97
CA VAL A 247 -7.75 -23.66 -7.04
C VAL A 247 -9.01 -23.41 -6.22
N ARG A 248 -10.18 -23.80 -6.74
CA ARG A 248 -11.49 -23.70 -6.04
C ARG A 248 -11.80 -22.29 -5.49
N ASN A 249 -11.61 -21.28 -6.32
CA ASN A 249 -11.83 -19.87 -5.99
C ASN A 249 -12.97 -19.24 -6.80
N HIS A 250 -13.82 -20.07 -7.42
CA HIS A 250 -14.96 -19.64 -8.26
C HIS A 250 -14.58 -18.65 -9.38
N VAL A 251 -13.38 -18.83 -9.95
CA VAL A 251 -12.93 -18.04 -11.10
C VAL A 251 -13.77 -18.41 -12.32
N THR A 252 -14.50 -17.45 -12.88
CA THR A 252 -15.33 -17.67 -14.08
C THR A 252 -14.58 -17.29 -15.35
N HIS A 253 -15.12 -17.66 -16.52
CA HIS A 253 -14.59 -17.24 -17.82
C HIS A 253 -14.31 -15.73 -17.95
N GLN A 254 -15.09 -14.88 -17.27
CA GLN A 254 -14.87 -13.41 -17.26
C GLN A 254 -13.57 -13.02 -16.54
N GLY A 255 -13.18 -13.76 -15.49
CA GLY A 255 -11.89 -13.59 -14.81
C GLY A 255 -10.72 -14.26 -15.55
N GLY A 256 -11.02 -15.20 -16.46
CA GLY A 256 -10.03 -15.92 -17.27
C GLY A 256 -9.35 -15.07 -18.34
N ASP A 257 -10.09 -14.22 -19.06
CA ASP A 257 -9.51 -13.40 -20.15
C ASP A 257 -8.41 -12.44 -19.65
N PRO A 258 -8.59 -11.72 -18.52
CA PRO A 258 -7.52 -10.93 -17.90
C PRO A 258 -6.29 -11.76 -17.53
N LEU A 259 -6.47 -12.97 -17.01
CA LEU A 259 -5.36 -13.88 -16.67
C LEU A 259 -4.58 -14.31 -17.91
N VAL A 260 -5.27 -14.67 -19.01
CA VAL A 260 -4.62 -14.99 -20.28
C VAL A 260 -3.78 -13.81 -20.79
N GLN A 261 -4.33 -12.60 -20.75
CA GLN A 261 -3.60 -11.38 -21.14
C GLN A 261 -2.41 -11.10 -20.22
N ALA A 262 -2.53 -11.36 -18.92
CA ALA A 262 -1.45 -11.19 -17.96
C ALA A 262 -0.30 -12.18 -18.21
N MET A 263 -0.64 -13.45 -18.46
CA MET A 263 0.32 -14.51 -18.75
C MET A 263 1.06 -14.25 -20.06
N ALA A 264 0.44 -13.60 -21.05
CA ALA A 264 1.14 -13.20 -22.27
C ALA A 264 2.30 -12.20 -22.02
N HIS A 265 2.25 -11.43 -20.93
CA HIS A 265 3.30 -10.48 -20.54
C HIS A 265 4.27 -11.04 -19.50
N ASN A 266 3.85 -12.01 -18.69
CA ASN A 266 4.67 -12.57 -17.62
C ASN A 266 5.51 -13.76 -18.11
N THR A 267 6.83 -13.63 -18.04
CA THR A 267 7.80 -14.67 -18.44
C THR A 267 8.33 -15.53 -17.29
N GLU A 268 8.03 -15.15 -16.04
CA GLU A 268 8.61 -15.75 -14.83
C GLU A 268 7.64 -16.69 -14.10
N CYS A 269 6.32 -16.52 -14.31
CA CYS A 269 5.32 -17.42 -13.74
C CYS A 269 5.39 -18.81 -14.39
N ILE A 270 5.55 -19.84 -13.56
CA ILE A 270 5.84 -21.24 -13.93
C ILE A 270 4.70 -22.17 -13.52
N LEU A 271 3.85 -21.74 -12.60
CA LEU A 271 2.70 -22.49 -12.15
C LEU A 271 1.58 -21.51 -11.82
N LEU A 272 0.49 -21.58 -12.57
CA LEU A 272 -0.77 -20.94 -12.24
C LEU A 272 -1.81 -22.07 -12.17
N ASP A 273 -2.18 -22.48 -10.97
CA ASP A 273 -3.19 -23.52 -10.80
C ASP A 273 -4.57 -22.89 -10.70
N LEU A 274 -5.44 -23.27 -11.62
CA LEU A 274 -6.82 -22.79 -11.73
C LEU A 274 -7.80 -23.96 -11.68
N SER A 275 -7.38 -25.12 -11.18
CA SER A 275 -8.23 -26.32 -11.11
C SER A 275 -9.45 -26.08 -10.23
N GLY A 276 -10.58 -26.69 -10.58
CA GLY A 276 -11.83 -26.51 -9.82
C GLY A 276 -12.47 -25.12 -9.95
N ASN A 277 -12.17 -24.39 -11.03
CA ASN A 277 -12.81 -23.14 -11.41
C ASN A 277 -13.65 -23.30 -12.70
N GLU A 278 -14.44 -22.27 -13.05
CA GLU A 278 -15.39 -22.24 -14.17
C GLU A 278 -14.80 -21.53 -15.40
N LEU A 279 -13.62 -21.95 -15.84
CA LEU A 279 -12.90 -21.38 -16.99
C LEU A 279 -13.20 -22.13 -18.28
N HIS A 280 -13.08 -21.43 -19.42
CA HIS A 280 -13.17 -22.09 -20.71
C HIS A 280 -11.93 -22.94 -20.98
N PRO A 281 -12.06 -24.16 -21.55
CA PRO A 281 -10.92 -25.01 -21.91
C PRO A 281 -9.94 -24.38 -22.92
N LYS A 282 -10.36 -23.34 -23.64
CA LYS A 282 -9.45 -22.56 -24.49
C LYS A 282 -8.51 -21.69 -23.64
N GLN A 283 -9.05 -20.95 -22.68
CA GLN A 283 -8.27 -20.09 -21.77
C GLN A 283 -7.22 -20.90 -20.99
N LEU A 284 -7.60 -22.07 -20.48
CA LEU A 284 -6.68 -22.97 -19.78
C LEU A 284 -5.54 -23.43 -20.70
N ARG A 285 -5.84 -23.80 -21.95
CA ARG A 285 -4.81 -24.19 -22.93
C ARG A 285 -3.86 -23.04 -23.27
N ASP A 286 -4.38 -21.83 -23.45
CA ASP A 286 -3.56 -20.66 -23.75
C ASP A 286 -2.59 -20.35 -22.59
N ILE A 287 -3.08 -20.41 -21.35
CA ILE A 287 -2.26 -20.27 -20.14
C ILE A 287 -1.21 -21.39 -20.05
N ASP A 288 -1.61 -22.64 -20.26
CA ASP A 288 -0.71 -23.79 -20.20
C ASP A 288 0.44 -23.69 -21.22
N VAL A 289 0.16 -23.24 -22.44
CA VAL A 289 1.19 -23.04 -23.47
C VAL A 289 2.25 -22.04 -23.00
N VAL A 290 1.82 -20.89 -22.45
CA VAL A 290 2.74 -19.88 -21.91
C VAL A 290 3.54 -20.46 -20.73
N ILE A 291 2.89 -21.15 -19.80
CA ILE A 291 3.56 -21.77 -18.65
C ILE A 291 4.63 -22.78 -19.09
N GLN A 292 4.33 -23.61 -20.09
CA GLN A 292 5.29 -24.58 -20.61
C GLN A 292 6.50 -23.89 -21.26
N GLU A 293 6.29 -22.76 -21.95
CA GLU A 293 7.38 -21.99 -22.51
C GLU A 293 8.24 -21.34 -21.42
N ASN A 294 7.63 -20.73 -20.40
CA ASN A 294 8.33 -20.18 -19.24
C ASN A 294 9.16 -21.25 -18.51
N ARG A 295 8.61 -22.46 -18.32
CA ARG A 295 9.34 -23.62 -17.76
C ARG A 295 10.56 -24.00 -18.59
N LYS A 296 10.43 -24.03 -19.92
CA LYS A 296 11.54 -24.34 -20.82
C LYS A 296 12.62 -23.27 -20.75
N ASN A 297 12.23 -21.99 -20.76
CA ASN A 297 13.16 -20.87 -20.68
C ASN A 297 13.93 -20.87 -19.37
N LEU A 298 13.24 -21.05 -18.24
CA LEU A 298 13.89 -21.21 -16.94
C LEU A 298 14.84 -22.42 -16.93
N SER A 299 14.42 -23.55 -17.51
CA SER A 299 15.26 -24.75 -17.58
C SER A 299 16.50 -24.56 -18.45
N LYS A 300 16.41 -23.78 -19.53
CA LYS A 300 17.56 -23.39 -20.37
C LYS A 300 18.51 -22.48 -19.59
N LEU A 301 17.98 -21.46 -18.91
CA LEU A 301 18.76 -20.55 -18.08
C LEU A 301 19.52 -21.29 -16.97
N ARG A 302 18.83 -22.14 -16.19
CA ARG A 302 19.45 -22.96 -15.14
C ARG A 302 20.50 -23.94 -15.66
N ARG A 303 20.41 -24.37 -16.92
CA ARG A 303 21.46 -25.20 -17.56
C ARG A 303 22.66 -24.35 -18.00
N ALA A 304 22.45 -23.11 -18.44
CA ALA A 304 23.55 -22.18 -18.71
C ALA A 304 24.31 -21.81 -17.43
N GLU A 305 23.60 -21.40 -16.38
CA GLU A 305 24.21 -21.07 -15.08
C GLU A 305 25.00 -22.24 -14.49
N ARG A 306 24.45 -23.48 -14.57
CA ARG A 306 25.17 -24.67 -14.08
C ARG A 306 26.44 -24.95 -14.88
N ARG A 307 26.43 -24.74 -16.21
CA ARG A 307 27.63 -24.89 -17.05
C ARG A 307 28.69 -23.87 -16.68
N GLU A 308 28.30 -22.61 -16.47
CA GLU A 308 29.22 -21.54 -16.05
C GLU A 308 29.82 -21.80 -14.68
N ARG A 309 28.99 -22.20 -13.69
CA ARG A 309 29.48 -22.57 -12.35
C ARG A 309 30.45 -23.74 -12.40
N PHE A 310 30.18 -24.75 -13.23
CA PHE A 310 31.06 -25.89 -13.41
C PHE A 310 32.39 -25.51 -14.09
N ALA A 311 32.34 -24.63 -15.11
CA ALA A 311 33.55 -24.11 -15.76
C ALA A 311 34.41 -23.32 -14.78
N MET A 312 33.80 -22.42 -14.01
CA MET A 312 34.45 -21.65 -12.93
C MET A 312 35.10 -22.57 -11.89
N PHE A 313 34.37 -23.58 -11.40
CA PHE A 313 34.91 -24.56 -10.45
C PHE A 313 36.11 -25.32 -11.02
N THR A 314 36.02 -25.75 -12.28
CA THR A 314 37.10 -26.47 -12.96
C THR A 314 38.35 -25.59 -13.09
N GLU A 315 38.20 -24.33 -13.47
CA GLU A 315 39.31 -23.39 -13.54
C GLU A 315 39.89 -23.06 -12.16
N GLN A 316 39.07 -22.81 -11.15
CA GLN A 316 39.53 -22.60 -9.77
C GLN A 316 40.32 -23.82 -9.25
N TYR A 317 39.86 -25.03 -9.56
CA TYR A 317 40.56 -26.26 -9.20
C TYR A 317 41.93 -26.34 -9.88
N ARG A 318 42.01 -26.03 -11.18
CA ARG A 318 43.27 -25.97 -11.94
C ARG A 318 44.24 -24.94 -11.37
N CYS A 319 43.78 -23.73 -11.07
CA CYS A 319 44.59 -22.69 -10.43
C CYS A 319 45.15 -23.17 -9.08
N ARG A 320 44.31 -23.75 -8.21
CA ARG A 320 44.78 -24.27 -6.91
C ARG A 320 45.82 -25.38 -7.05
N GLN A 321 45.65 -26.29 -8.01
CA GLN A 321 46.64 -27.35 -8.27
C GLN A 321 47.96 -26.74 -8.77
N TYR A 322 47.89 -25.75 -9.65
CA TYR A 322 49.07 -25.03 -10.12
C TYR A 322 49.79 -24.29 -8.98
N ASP A 323 49.06 -23.55 -8.15
CA ASP A 323 49.60 -22.84 -6.99
C ASP A 323 50.28 -23.80 -6.01
N MET A 324 49.66 -24.96 -5.76
CA MET A 324 50.24 -26.00 -4.90
C MET A 324 51.55 -26.55 -5.49
N GLN A 325 51.63 -26.73 -6.81
CA GLN A 325 52.86 -27.17 -7.48
C GLN A 325 53.95 -26.10 -7.44
N VAL A 326 53.60 -24.84 -7.64
CA VAL A 326 54.54 -23.72 -7.55
C VAL A 326 55.10 -23.60 -6.13
N GLU A 327 54.23 -23.68 -5.12
CA GLU A 327 54.65 -23.59 -3.72
C GLU A 327 55.49 -24.80 -3.29
N ALA A 328 55.15 -26.01 -3.74
CA ALA A 328 55.96 -27.20 -3.50
C ALA A 328 57.38 -27.07 -4.11
N LYS A 329 57.48 -26.58 -5.35
CA LYS A 329 58.77 -26.32 -6.00
C LYS A 329 59.58 -25.25 -5.28
N ARG A 330 58.91 -24.20 -4.80
CA ARG A 330 59.55 -23.14 -4.03
C ARG A 330 60.15 -23.66 -2.73
N ILE A 331 59.38 -24.44 -1.97
CA ILE A 331 59.84 -25.11 -0.74
C ILE A 331 61.03 -26.03 -1.04
N GLU A 332 61.00 -26.78 -2.15
CA GLU A 332 62.11 -27.66 -2.54
C GLU A 332 63.39 -26.87 -2.87
N LEU A 333 63.25 -25.74 -3.57
CA LEU A 333 64.38 -24.85 -3.89
C LEU A 333 64.98 -24.24 -2.64
N ASP A 334 64.15 -23.71 -1.75
CA ASP A 334 64.56 -23.13 -0.46
C ASP A 334 65.31 -24.17 0.38
N ALA A 335 64.80 -25.41 0.45
CA ALA A 335 65.47 -26.51 1.17
C ALA A 335 66.82 -26.93 0.55
N LEU A 336 66.98 -26.80 -0.77
CA LEU A 336 68.27 -27.04 -1.46
C LEU A 336 69.28 -25.92 -1.18
N GLU A 337 68.81 -24.67 -1.17
CA GLU A 337 69.63 -23.51 -0.81
C GLU A 337 70.09 -23.57 0.64
N GLU A 338 69.21 -23.92 1.57
CA GLU A 338 69.57 -24.15 2.98
C GLU A 338 70.64 -25.23 3.12
N ARG A 339 70.49 -26.38 2.42
CA ARG A 339 71.52 -27.43 2.41
C ARG A 339 72.84 -26.96 1.80
N ARG A 340 72.81 -26.11 0.78
CA ARG A 340 74.01 -25.52 0.18
C ARG A 340 74.70 -24.57 1.17
N LEU A 341 73.94 -23.69 1.82
CA LEU A 341 74.43 -22.76 2.84
C LEU A 341 75.01 -23.51 4.04
N HIS A 342 74.37 -24.60 4.48
CA HIS A 342 74.87 -25.47 5.55
C HIS A 342 76.24 -26.05 5.20
N ARG A 343 76.37 -26.67 4.02
CA ARG A 343 77.65 -27.23 3.54
C ARG A 343 78.74 -26.18 3.38
N GLN A 344 78.37 -24.96 2.97
CA GLN A 344 79.32 -23.86 2.94
C GLN A 344 79.76 -23.51 4.36
N ARG A 345 78.85 -23.30 5.31
CA ARG A 345 79.22 -23.00 6.71
C ARG A 345 80.17 -24.06 7.29
N GLU A 346 79.88 -25.35 7.10
CA GLU A 346 80.74 -26.45 7.57
C GLU A 346 82.17 -26.38 7.01
N ARG A 347 82.31 -25.97 5.73
CA ARG A 347 83.63 -25.78 5.09
C ARG A 347 84.38 -24.55 5.58
N TRP A 348 83.70 -23.54 6.13
CA TRP A 348 84.33 -22.35 6.69
C TRP A 348 84.68 -22.52 8.17
N THR A 349 84.03 -23.45 8.87
CA THR A 349 84.28 -23.76 10.29
C THR A 349 85.30 -24.89 10.51
N SER A 350 85.63 -25.66 9.45
CA SER A 350 86.72 -26.65 9.43
C SER A 350 87.97 -26.01 8.85
#